data_AF-A0A7X2MI11-F1
#
_entry.id   AF-A0A7X2MI11-F1
#
_cell.length_a   1.000
_cell.length_b   1.000
_cell.length_c   1.000
_cell.angle_alpha   90.00
_cell.angle_beta   90.00
_cell.angle_gamma   90.00
#
_symmetry.space_group_name_H-M   'P 1'
#
loop_
_entity.id
_entity.type
_entity.pdbx_description
1 polymer ?
#
loop_
_entity_poly.entity_id
_entity_poly.type
_entity_poly.pdbx_seq_one_letter_code
_entity_poly.pdbx_strand_id
1 'polypeptide(L)' 'MPTSIGVRKLVEFILKKGNLTSDTNSQNTALDGVNIHQRLQKKFSNDTKSEIALKKELDIDGENWIIHGRAD' A
#
# COMPACT_ATOMS: atom_id res chain seq x y z
N MET A 1 11.82 -15.02 12.78
CA MET A 1 10.72 -14.68 11.86
C MET A 1 11.06 -13.34 11.23
N PRO A 2 11.03 -13.19 9.89
CA PRO A 2 11.34 -11.91 9.26
C PRO A 2 10.25 -10.88 9.60
N THR A 3 10.67 -9.65 9.91
CA THR A 3 9.76 -8.54 10.21
C THR A 3 9.12 -8.08 8.90
N SER A 4 7.81 -7.83 8.89
CA SER A 4 7.10 -7.47 7.65
C SER A 4 6.25 -6.22 7.78
N ILE A 5 6.21 -5.42 6.73
CA ILE A 5 5.43 -4.18 6.67
C ILE A 5 4.76 -4.03 5.30
N GLY A 6 3.47 -3.69 5.34
CA GLY A 6 2.72 -3.34 4.13
C GLY A 6 3.16 -1.97 3.60
N VAL A 7 3.37 -1.85 2.28
CA VAL A 7 3.84 -0.61 1.64
C VAL A 7 2.94 0.58 1.96
N ARG A 8 1.61 0.37 2.04
CA ARG A 8 0.65 1.40 2.46
C ARG A 8 0.95 1.92 3.87
N LYS A 9 1.18 1.03 4.83
CA LYS A 9 1.48 1.39 6.22
C LYS A 9 2.80 2.16 6.32
N LEU A 10 3.80 1.76 5.53
CA LEU A 10 5.07 2.46 5.43
C LEU A 10 4.88 3.89 4.87
N VAL A 11 4.13 4.04 3.78
CA VAL A 11 3.85 5.35 3.17
C VAL A 11 3.02 6.23 4.13
N GLU A 12 1.99 5.69 4.77
CA GLU A 12 1.19 6.41 5.78
C GLU A 12 2.07 6.91 6.93
N PHE A 13 3.03 6.10 7.39
CA PHE A 13 3.98 6.52 8.42
C PHE A 13 4.88 7.67 7.93
N ILE A 14 5.41 7.60 6.70
CA ILE A 14 6.21 8.67 6.10
C ILE A 14 5.39 9.96 5.97
N LEU A 15 4.13 9.87 5.55
CA LEU A 15 3.24 11.02 5.38
C LEU A 15 2.83 11.66 6.72
N LYS A 16 2.84 10.91 7.83
CA LYS A 16 2.60 11.46 9.19
C LYS A 16 3.71 12.39 9.70
N LYS A 17 4.84 12.50 9.01
CA LYS A 17 6.01 13.28 9.47
C LYS A 17 5.76 14.80 9.64
N GLY A 18 4.56 15.30 9.35
CA GLY A 18 4.13 16.68 9.64
C GLY A 18 3.07 16.85 10.73
N ASN A 19 2.45 15.78 11.22
CA ASN A 19 1.45 15.85 12.29
C ASN A 19 1.43 14.54 13.11
N LEU A 20 1.80 14.64 14.39
CA LEU A 20 1.86 13.51 15.34
C LEU A 20 0.51 13.22 16.01
N THR A 21 -0.52 14.03 15.75
CA THR A 21 -1.87 13.74 16.25
C THR A 21 -2.50 12.62 15.43
N SER A 22 -3.22 11.75 16.13
CA SER A 22 -4.05 10.69 15.55
C SER A 22 -5.31 11.27 14.94
N ASP A 23 -5.19 12.26 14.05
CA ASP A 23 -6.33 12.72 13.28
C ASP A 23 -6.73 11.58 12.36
N THR A 24 -7.96 11.09 12.55
CA THR A 24 -8.53 10.02 11.75
C THR A 24 -8.68 10.54 10.32
N ASN A 25 -7.71 10.22 9.46
CA ASN A 25 -7.82 10.45 8.03
C ASN A 25 -9.19 9.97 7.55
N SER A 26 -9.86 10.78 6.71
CA SER A 26 -11.24 10.52 6.33
C SER A 26 -11.38 9.12 5.71
N GLN A 27 -12.28 8.29 6.24
CA GLN A 27 -12.62 6.99 5.66
C GLN A 27 -13.19 7.15 4.24
N ASN A 28 -13.80 8.30 3.96
CA ASN A 28 -14.34 8.66 2.64
C ASN A 28 -13.27 8.60 1.55
N THR A 29 -12.05 9.10 1.81
CA THR A 29 -10.96 9.08 0.82
C THR A 29 -10.55 7.66 0.41
N ALA A 30 -10.56 6.71 1.35
CA ALA A 30 -10.23 5.31 1.04
C ALA A 30 -11.31 4.65 0.17
N LEU A 31 -12.59 4.90 0.46
CA LEU A 31 -13.72 4.39 -0.31
C LEU A 31 -13.73 4.97 -1.73
N ASP A 32 -13.51 6.28 -1.86
CA ASP A 32 -13.40 6.95 -3.16
C ASP A 32 -12.24 6.40 -3.98
N GLY A 33 -11.09 6.16 -3.35
CA GLY A 33 -9.95 5.50 -3.98
C GLY A 33 -10.32 4.13 -4.56
N VAL A 34 -10.98 3.27 -3.78
CA VAL A 34 -11.43 1.95 -4.25
C VAL A 34 -12.39 2.08 -5.45
N ASN A 35 -13.35 3.00 -5.38
CA ASN A 35 -14.30 3.24 -6.47
C ASN A 35 -13.60 3.70 -7.77
N ILE A 36 -12.58 4.56 -7.65
CA ILE A 36 -11.78 5.02 -8.80
C ILE A 36 -10.97 3.86 -9.40
N HIS A 37 -10.30 3.07 -8.56
CA HIS A 37 -9.54 1.90 -9.01
C HIS A 37 -10.42 0.89 -9.76
N GLN A 38 -11.59 0.55 -9.21
CA GLN A 38 -12.54 -0.35 -9.86
C GLN A 38 -13.05 0.19 -11.20
N ARG A 39 -13.31 1.49 -11.30
CA ARG A 39 -13.72 2.13 -12.57
C ARG A 39 -12.61 2.11 -13.62
N LEU A 40 -11.35 2.25 -13.21
CA LEU A 40 -10.20 2.23 -14.11
C LEU A 40 -9.91 0.80 -14.59
N GLN A 41 -9.91 -0.17 -13.67
CA GLN A 41 -9.65 -1.59 -13.98
C GLN A 41 -10.68 -2.17 -14.95
N LYS A 42 -11.95 -1.75 -14.86
CA LYS A 42 -13.00 -2.12 -15.84
C LYS A 42 -12.69 -1.70 -17.29
N LYS A 43 -11.78 -0.74 -17.49
CA LYS A 43 -11.37 -0.27 -18.82
C LYS A 43 -10.12 -0.96 -19.35
N PHE A 44 -9.46 -1.79 -18.53
CA PHE A 44 -8.28 -2.52 -18.96
C PHE A 44 -8.65 -3.66 -19.90
N SER A 45 -7.73 -4.02 -20.81
CA SER A 45 -7.89 -5.18 -21.68
C SER A 45 -7.94 -6.46 -20.84
N ASN A 46 -8.64 -7.50 -21.32
CA ASN A 46 -8.73 -8.80 -20.63
C ASN A 46 -7.37 -9.46 -20.36
N ASP A 47 -6.33 -9.07 -21.10
CA ASP A 47 -4.95 -9.55 -20.89
C ASP A 47 -4.23 -8.87 -19.72
N THR A 48 -4.85 -7.85 -19.11
CA THR A 48 -4.26 -7.06 -18.04
C THR A 48 -4.46 -7.75 -16.70
N LYS A 49 -3.35 -8.10 -16.05
CA LYS A 49 -3.38 -8.63 -14.68
C LYS A 49 -3.49 -7.46 -13.70
N SER A 50 -4.69 -7.30 -13.14
CA SER A 50 -4.92 -6.40 -12.01
C SER A 50 -4.55 -7.09 -10.70
N GLU A 51 -4.31 -6.31 -9.65
CA GLU A 51 -4.15 -6.82 -8.27
C GLU A 51 -2.96 -7.78 -8.04
N ILE A 52 -1.79 -7.46 -8.62
CA ILE A 52 -0.58 -8.28 -8.49
C ILE A 52 0.04 -8.09 -7.11
N ALA A 53 0.17 -9.18 -6.36
CA ALA A 53 0.89 -9.20 -5.09
C ALA A 53 2.40 -9.03 -5.33
N LEU A 54 3.01 -8.08 -4.62
CA LEU A 54 4.43 -7.77 -4.69
C LEU A 54 5.08 -7.97 -3.31
N LYS A 55 6.29 -8.53 -3.33
CA LYS A 55 7.11 -8.75 -2.13
C LYS A 55 8.55 -8.36 -2.43
N LYS A 56 9.18 -7.66 -1.49
CA LYS A 56 10.60 -7.32 -1.50
C LYS A 56 11.23 -7.64 -0.15
N GLU A 57 12.32 -8.39 -0.17
CA GLU A 57 13.13 -8.68 1.00
C GLU A 57 14.31 -7.72 1.07
N LEU A 58 14.64 -7.27 2.28
CA LEU A 58 15.67 -6.29 2.59
C LEU A 58 16.39 -6.71 3.87
N ASP A 59 17.70 -6.52 3.92
CA ASP A 59 18.49 -6.59 5.14
C ASP A 59 18.76 -5.16 5.61
N ILE A 60 18.33 -4.82 6.82
CA ILE A 60 18.50 -3.51 7.44
C ILE A 60 19.02 -3.73 8.85
N ASP A 61 20.23 -3.26 9.13
CA ASP A 61 20.87 -3.36 10.46
C ASP A 61 20.93 -4.82 11.00
N GLY A 62 21.13 -5.78 10.10
CA GLY A 62 21.15 -7.21 10.44
C GLY A 62 19.76 -7.81 10.70
N GLU A 63 18.70 -7.05 10.49
CA GLU A 63 17.32 -7.51 10.54
C GLU A 63 16.77 -7.77 9.13
N ASN A 64 16.16 -8.94 8.95
CA ASN A 64 15.48 -9.28 7.70
C ASN A 64 14.07 -8.70 7.66
N TRP A 65 13.86 -7.78 6.73
CA TRP A 65 12.60 -7.08 6.48
C TRP A 65 11.93 -7.56 5.20
N ILE A 66 10.60 -7.64 5.24
CA ILE A 66 9.74 -7.92 4.09
C ILE A 66 8.80 -6.74 3.89
N ILE A 67 9.00 -6.01 2.79
CA ILE A 67 8.03 -5.04 2.30
C ILE A 67 7.09 -5.76 1.35
N HIS A 68 5.79 -5.71 1.63
CA HIS A 68 4.78 -6.33 0.79
C HIS A 68 3.71 -5.34 0.38
N GLY A 69 3.06 -5.57 -0.76
CA GLY A 69 2.04 -4.69 -1.27
C GLY A 69 1.32 -5.29 -2.46
N ARG A 70 0.50 -4.46 -3.10
CA ARG A 70 -0.25 -4.82 -4.30
C ARG A 70 -0.11 -3.71 -5.34
N ALA A 71 0.15 -4.10 -6.58
CA ALA A 71 0.02 -3.25 -7.73
C ALA A 71 -1.34 -3.53 -8.39
N ASP A 72 -2.14 -2.49 -8.55
CA ASP A 72 -3.51 -2.57 -9.07
C ASP A 72 -3.59 -2.48 -10.60
#